data_AF-B0X0J9-F1
#
_entry.id   AF-B0X0J9-F1
#
_cell.length_a   1.000
_cell.length_b   1.000
_cell.length_c   1.000
_cell.angle_alpha   90.00
_cell.angle_beta   90.00
_cell.angle_gamma   90.00
#
_symmetry.space_group_name_H-M   'P 1'
#
loop_
_entity.id
_entity.type
_entity.pdbx_description
1 polymer ?
#
loop_
_entity_poly.entity_id
_entity_poly.type
_entity_poly.pdbx_seq_one_letter_code
_entity_poly.pdbx_strand_id
1 'polypeptide(L)'
;MCSLRVLFVSMFLPAGSHCSSFLILFVTCLCNGSAKESDCRFGYELLQKQLDHLQNQFLNLTKSADHYIESCRDVRPPQSSGLFRIRLTAQDPTSFSVYCEMVTVFGGGWTIVQHRYEGFVDFYRGWQDYRDGFGILGGESWLGLEQLHRLTARDSHELLVEVRNSSGSLLYAHYSEFRVGSEEQKYRILKLGSYSGSAGDWLRVHDGKKFTTYDSDNDSDRENCAKNFRGGWWFNHCFNRYGLKILCYAWY
;
A
#
# COMPACT_ATOMS: atom_id res chain seq x y z
N MET A 1 -21.80 4.99 15.14
CA MET A 1 -20.94 5.80 14.25
C MET A 1 -20.28 4.83 13.27
N CYS A 2 -20.43 5.04 11.96
CA CYS A 2 -19.82 4.17 10.95
C CYS A 2 -18.34 4.57 10.75
N SER A 3 -17.38 3.71 11.09
CA SER A 3 -15.94 3.94 10.86
C SER A 3 -15.54 3.45 9.47
N LEU A 4 -15.02 4.25 8.54
CA LEU A 4 -14.65 3.84 7.16
C LEU A 4 -13.48 2.83 7.11
N ARG A 5 -13.29 2.11 5.99
CA ARG A 5 -12.37 0.95 5.90
C ARG A 5 -11.16 1.21 4.99
N VAL A 6 -9.95 1.05 5.53
CA VAL A 6 -8.71 1.07 4.76
C VAL A 6 -7.99 -0.26 4.91
N LEU A 7 -7.65 -0.88 3.79
CA LEU A 7 -6.94 -2.15 3.73
C LEU A 7 -5.54 -1.92 3.13
N PHE A 8 -4.53 -2.32 3.87
CA PHE A 8 -3.15 -2.42 3.45
C PHE A 8 -2.87 -3.92 3.23
N VAL A 9 -2.93 -4.38 1.99
CA VAL A 9 -2.59 -5.77 1.70
C VAL A 9 -1.10 -5.84 1.39
N SER A 10 -0.38 -6.78 1.98
CA SER A 10 0.64 -7.52 1.22
C SER A 10 1.16 -8.71 2.02
N MET A 11 1.20 -9.91 1.42
CA MET A 11 2.41 -10.49 0.80
C MET A 11 2.20 -11.88 0.22
N PHE A 12 3.13 -12.30 -0.63
CA PHE A 12 3.53 -13.70 -0.80
C PHE A 12 4.95 -13.88 -0.24
N LEU A 13 5.13 -14.81 0.70
CA LEU A 13 6.47 -15.25 1.10
C LEU A 13 6.97 -16.28 0.08
N PRO A 14 8.23 -16.25 -0.38
CA PRO A 14 8.91 -17.44 -0.87
C PRO A 14 9.30 -18.33 0.33
N ALA A 15 9.23 -19.65 0.18
CA ALA A 15 9.72 -20.56 1.21
C ALA A 15 11.24 -20.39 1.39
N GLY A 16 11.69 -19.85 2.54
CA GLY A 16 13.10 -19.81 2.94
C GLY A 16 13.69 -18.46 3.34
N SER A 17 12.95 -17.34 3.27
CA SER A 17 13.49 -16.02 3.62
C SER A 17 13.47 -15.76 5.13
N HIS A 18 14.59 -16.07 5.79
CA HIS A 18 14.91 -15.48 7.09
C HIS A 18 15.33 -14.03 6.87
N CYS A 19 14.64 -13.09 7.51
CA CYS A 19 14.84 -11.62 7.45
C CYS A 19 16.24 -11.13 7.93
N SER A 20 17.21 -12.03 8.05
CA SER A 20 18.62 -11.76 8.34
C SER A 20 19.55 -12.04 7.15
N SER A 21 19.02 -12.48 6.01
CA SER A 21 19.81 -12.76 4.82
C SER A 21 19.30 -11.89 3.67
N PHE A 22 20.00 -10.79 3.42
CA PHE A 22 19.99 -10.14 2.12
C PHE A 22 20.34 -11.19 1.05
N LEU A 23 19.34 -11.67 0.33
CA LEU A 23 19.50 -12.12 -1.04
C LEU A 23 18.14 -11.98 -1.73
N ILE A 24 18.14 -11.11 -2.74
CA ILE A 24 17.04 -10.94 -3.68
C ILE A 24 16.77 -12.32 -4.28
N LEU A 25 15.67 -12.96 -3.88
CA LEU A 25 15.11 -14.09 -4.62
C LEU A 25 14.44 -13.49 -5.86
N PHE A 26 15.31 -13.14 -6.80
CA PHE A 26 15.00 -12.89 -8.18
C PHE A 26 14.12 -14.04 -8.70
N VAL A 27 12.95 -13.69 -9.23
CA VAL A 27 12.09 -14.62 -9.97
C VAL A 27 12.93 -15.18 -11.10
N THR A 28 13.42 -16.42 -10.95
CA THR A 28 14.07 -17.12 -12.05
C THR A 28 13.04 -17.31 -13.15
N CYS A 29 13.04 -16.38 -14.10
CA CYS A 29 12.38 -16.55 -15.37
C CYS A 29 13.09 -17.72 -16.07
N LEU A 30 12.42 -18.88 -16.17
CA LEU A 30 12.92 -20.00 -16.96
C LEU A 30 12.84 -19.65 -18.45
N CYS A 31 13.73 -18.77 -18.90
CA CYS A 31 13.93 -18.52 -20.31
C CYS A 31 14.75 -19.68 -20.89
N ASN A 32 14.13 -20.48 -21.75
CA ASN A 32 14.83 -21.42 -22.62
C ASN A 32 15.55 -20.59 -23.72
N GLY A 33 16.73 -20.04 -23.42
CA GLY A 33 17.52 -19.23 -24.36
C GLY A 33 18.28 -18.08 -23.70
N SER A 34 19.11 -17.37 -24.49
CA SER A 34 20.09 -16.35 -24.09
C SER A 34 19.51 -15.00 -23.64
N ALA A 35 18.31 -14.97 -23.06
CA ALA A 35 17.70 -13.75 -22.52
C ALA A 35 18.21 -13.51 -21.09
N LYS A 36 18.65 -12.28 -20.78
CA LYS A 36 19.07 -11.91 -19.42
C LYS A 36 17.85 -11.47 -18.60
N GLU A 37 17.91 -11.67 -17.29
CA GLU A 37 16.86 -11.28 -16.35
C GLU A 37 16.47 -9.78 -16.40
N SER A 38 17.45 -8.91 -16.71
CA SER A 38 17.21 -7.49 -16.96
C SER A 38 16.24 -7.23 -18.11
N ASP A 39 16.23 -8.11 -19.11
CA ASP A 39 15.45 -7.95 -20.34
C ASP A 39 13.97 -8.32 -20.09
N CYS A 40 13.72 -9.29 -19.21
CA CYS A 40 12.37 -9.66 -18.76
C CYS A 40 11.74 -8.62 -17.84
N ARG A 41 12.50 -8.07 -16.87
CA ARG A 41 12.04 -6.97 -16.02
C ARG A 41 11.67 -5.74 -16.85
N PHE A 42 12.51 -5.38 -17.82
CA PHE A 42 12.24 -4.27 -18.74
C PHE A 42 10.98 -4.52 -19.60
N GLY A 43 10.79 -5.75 -20.10
CA GLY A 43 9.58 -6.12 -20.84
C GLY A 43 8.30 -6.00 -20.00
N TYR A 44 8.35 -6.43 -18.74
CA TYR A 44 7.22 -6.31 -17.81
C TYR A 44 6.93 -4.85 -17.41
N GLU A 45 7.95 -4.04 -17.13
CA GLU A 45 7.77 -2.61 -16.86
C GLU A 45 7.14 -1.86 -18.05
N LEU A 46 7.51 -2.21 -19.28
CA LEU A 46 6.90 -1.66 -20.49
C LEU A 46 5.43 -2.08 -20.63
N LEU A 47 5.13 -3.35 -20.36
CA LEU A 47 3.77 -3.88 -20.34
C LEU A 47 2.92 -3.22 -19.25
N GLN A 48 3.47 -2.98 -18.06
CA GLN A 48 2.78 -2.24 -17.00
C GLN A 48 2.48 -0.81 -17.40
N LYS A 49 3.46 -0.09 -17.98
CA LYS A 49 3.21 1.26 -18.51
C LYS A 49 2.12 1.28 -19.59
N GLN A 50 2.10 0.27 -20.46
CA GLN A 50 1.03 0.14 -21.47
C GLN A 50 -0.32 -0.19 -20.82
N LEU A 51 -0.34 -1.04 -19.80
CA LEU A 51 -1.55 -1.40 -19.07
C LEU A 51 -2.09 -0.21 -18.26
N ASP A 52 -1.23 0.57 -17.61
CA ASP A 52 -1.56 1.82 -16.93
C ASP A 52 -2.15 2.83 -17.90
N HIS A 53 -1.53 2.99 -19.07
CA HIS A 53 -2.04 3.85 -20.12
C HIS A 53 -3.43 3.38 -20.60
N LEU A 54 -3.60 2.08 -20.83
CA LEU A 54 -4.87 1.49 -21.25
C LEU A 54 -5.95 1.57 -20.17
N GLN A 55 -5.62 1.38 -18.89
CA GLN A 55 -6.55 1.57 -17.77
C GLN A 55 -6.97 3.03 -17.66
N ASN A 56 -6.03 3.96 -17.77
CA ASN A 56 -6.34 5.39 -17.80
C ASN A 56 -7.22 5.76 -19.00
N GLN A 57 -7.00 5.15 -20.17
CA GLN A 57 -7.86 5.31 -21.33
C GLN A 57 -9.25 4.71 -21.10
N PHE A 58 -9.35 3.51 -20.54
CA PHE A 58 -10.63 2.85 -20.23
C PHE A 58 -11.43 3.62 -19.17
N LEU A 59 -10.77 4.12 -18.12
CA LEU A 59 -11.36 5.02 -17.11
C LEU A 59 -11.84 6.33 -17.75
N ASN A 60 -11.12 6.85 -18.75
CA ASN A 60 -11.57 8.02 -19.51
C ASN A 60 -12.73 7.70 -20.45
N LEU A 61 -12.80 6.49 -21.03
CA LEU A 61 -13.88 6.07 -21.93
C LEU A 61 -15.17 5.73 -21.16
N THR A 62 -15.05 5.25 -19.93
CA THR A 62 -16.16 5.02 -18.99
C THR A 62 -16.63 6.29 -18.27
N LYS A 63 -16.13 7.48 -18.65
CA LYS A 63 -16.63 8.80 -18.19
C LYS A 63 -18.13 9.01 -18.40
N SER A 64 -18.79 8.18 -19.19
CA SER A 64 -20.23 8.19 -19.41
C SER A 64 -21.01 7.50 -18.27
N ALA A 65 -20.82 8.01 -17.04
CA ALA A 65 -21.75 8.06 -15.91
C ALA A 65 -20.91 8.53 -14.70
N ASP A 66 -21.04 9.81 -14.32
CA ASP A 66 -20.40 10.43 -13.15
C ASP A 66 -20.91 9.82 -11.82
N HIS A 67 -20.63 8.53 -11.59
CA HIS A 67 -20.96 7.87 -10.33
C HIS A 67 -19.73 7.91 -9.42
N TYR A 68 -19.58 9.04 -8.72
CA TYR A 68 -18.63 9.17 -7.63
C TYR A 68 -19.18 8.47 -6.38
N ILE A 69 -18.32 7.72 -5.72
CA ILE A 69 -18.61 7.21 -4.38
C ILE A 69 -17.84 8.05 -3.35
N GLU A 70 -18.29 8.08 -2.10
CA GLU A 70 -17.54 8.73 -1.03
C GLU A 70 -16.59 7.74 -0.34
N SER A 71 -17.00 6.48 -0.28
CA SER A 71 -16.20 5.37 0.25
C SER A 71 -16.50 4.07 -0.49
N CYS A 72 -15.54 3.15 -0.49
CA CYS A 72 -15.77 1.77 -0.96
C CYS A 72 -16.89 1.05 -0.20
N ARG A 73 -17.30 1.54 0.98
CA ARG A 73 -18.48 1.04 1.71
C ARG A 73 -19.81 1.36 1.04
N ASP A 74 -19.85 2.36 0.18
CA ASP A 74 -21.07 2.76 -0.53
C ASP A 74 -21.34 1.87 -1.75
N VAL A 75 -20.37 1.04 -2.14
CA VAL A 75 -20.48 0.09 -3.25
C VAL A 75 -21.46 -1.01 -2.85
N ARG A 76 -22.56 -1.13 -3.59
CA ARG A 76 -23.63 -2.12 -3.34
C ARG A 76 -23.59 -3.25 -4.38
N PRO A 77 -24.00 -4.47 -4.00
CA PRO A 77 -24.23 -5.55 -4.97
C PRO A 77 -25.18 -5.08 -6.09
N PRO A 78 -24.97 -5.53 -7.36
CA PRO A 78 -24.09 -6.61 -7.78
C PRO A 78 -22.64 -6.20 -8.07
N GLN A 79 -22.22 -4.97 -7.75
CA GLN A 79 -20.86 -4.50 -8.04
C GLN A 79 -19.80 -5.30 -7.24
N SER A 80 -18.82 -5.85 -7.95
CA SER A 80 -17.68 -6.59 -7.42
C SER A 80 -16.47 -5.67 -7.18
N SER A 81 -15.40 -6.23 -6.62
CA SER A 81 -14.12 -5.53 -6.44
C SER A 81 -13.61 -4.91 -7.75
N GLY A 82 -13.01 -3.73 -7.67
CA GLY A 82 -12.62 -2.99 -8.87
C GLY A 82 -12.21 -1.54 -8.61
N LEU A 83 -12.00 -0.80 -9.71
CA LEU A 83 -11.64 0.61 -9.67
C LEU A 83 -12.87 1.50 -9.57
N PHE A 84 -12.83 2.44 -8.63
CA PHE A 84 -13.87 3.44 -8.42
C PHE A 84 -13.26 4.82 -8.26
N ARG A 85 -14.04 5.86 -8.58
CA ARG A 85 -13.63 7.25 -8.36
C ARG A 85 -14.25 7.76 -7.07
N ILE A 86 -13.40 8.10 -6.11
CA ILE A 86 -13.81 8.73 -4.85
C ILE A 86 -13.85 10.24 -5.03
N ARG A 87 -14.93 10.84 -4.54
CA ARG A 87 -15.02 12.28 -4.28
C ARG A 87 -15.46 12.47 -2.84
N LEU A 88 -14.61 13.09 -2.02
CA LEU A 88 -14.80 13.11 -0.57
C LEU A 88 -15.96 14.01 -0.12
N THR A 89 -16.34 15.02 -0.87
CA THR A 89 -17.58 15.77 -0.61
C THR A 89 -18.17 16.24 -1.92
N ALA A 90 -19.47 16.56 -1.97
CA ALA A 90 -20.07 17.14 -3.16
C ALA A 90 -19.41 18.47 -3.60
N GLN A 91 -18.76 19.17 -2.65
CA GLN A 91 -18.05 20.42 -2.86
C GLN A 91 -16.55 20.23 -3.14
N ASP A 92 -16.00 19.02 -3.00
CA ASP A 92 -14.61 18.73 -3.30
C ASP A 92 -14.42 18.82 -4.82
N PRO A 93 -13.64 19.78 -5.33
CA PRO A 93 -13.42 19.94 -6.76
C PRO A 93 -12.57 18.81 -7.33
N THR A 94 -11.97 17.97 -6.48
CA THR A 94 -11.06 16.92 -6.89
C THR A 94 -11.61 15.53 -6.56
N SER A 95 -11.43 14.62 -7.53
CA SER A 95 -11.71 13.20 -7.37
C SER A 95 -10.44 12.41 -7.63
N PHE A 96 -10.34 11.21 -7.06
CA PHE A 96 -9.22 10.31 -7.31
C PHE A 96 -9.69 8.87 -7.41
N SER A 97 -8.92 8.04 -8.11
CA SER A 97 -9.22 6.63 -8.27
C SER A 97 -8.71 5.83 -7.09
N VAL A 98 -9.47 4.81 -6.68
CA VAL A 98 -9.05 3.80 -5.71
C VAL A 98 -9.46 2.42 -6.19
N TYR A 99 -8.81 1.39 -5.66
CA TYR A 99 -9.31 0.02 -5.78
C TYR A 99 -10.15 -0.31 -4.54
N CYS A 100 -11.40 -0.71 -4.77
CA CYS A 100 -12.30 -1.19 -3.73
C CYS A 100 -12.29 -2.71 -3.72
N GLU A 101 -11.94 -3.29 -2.58
CA GLU A 101 -12.05 -4.71 -2.31
C GLU A 101 -13.37 -5.01 -1.60
N MET A 102 -14.25 -5.74 -2.28
CA MET A 102 -15.60 -6.05 -1.84
C MET A 102 -15.75 -7.48 -1.30
N VAL A 103 -14.74 -8.34 -1.50
CA VAL A 103 -14.79 -9.75 -1.15
C VAL A 103 -13.55 -10.14 -0.35
N THR A 104 -13.65 -10.06 0.98
CA THR A 104 -12.63 -10.62 1.89
C THR A 104 -13.27 -11.41 3.02
N VAL A 105 -12.43 -12.15 3.75
CA VAL A 105 -12.84 -12.84 4.99
C VAL A 105 -13.22 -11.86 6.11
N PHE A 106 -12.86 -10.58 5.97
CA PHE A 106 -13.22 -9.49 6.87
C PHE A 106 -14.40 -8.64 6.33
N GLY A 107 -15.13 -9.17 5.34
CA GLY A 107 -16.21 -8.47 4.65
C GLY A 107 -15.71 -7.52 3.56
N GLY A 108 -16.64 -6.82 2.89
CA GLY A 108 -16.32 -5.91 1.80
C GLY A 108 -16.16 -4.44 2.22
N GLY A 109 -15.97 -3.59 1.21
CA GLY A 109 -15.96 -2.14 1.33
C GLY A 109 -14.61 -1.55 1.73
N TRP A 110 -13.52 -2.24 1.41
CA TRP A 110 -12.16 -1.82 1.75
C TRP A 110 -11.52 -1.01 0.64
N THR A 111 -10.97 0.16 0.99
CA THR A 111 -10.09 0.90 0.08
C THR A 111 -8.67 0.37 0.20
N ILE A 112 -8.10 -0.13 -0.91
CA ILE A 112 -6.72 -0.59 -0.93
C ILE A 112 -5.77 0.60 -0.99
N VAL A 113 -4.85 0.68 -0.03
CA VAL A 113 -3.82 1.74 0.03
C VAL A 113 -2.45 1.23 -0.39
N GLN A 114 -2.15 -0.03 -0.09
CA GLN A 114 -0.95 -0.71 -0.52
C GLN A 114 -1.34 -2.12 -0.95
N HIS A 115 -0.73 -2.60 -2.02
CA HIS A 115 -0.80 -4.00 -2.43
C HIS A 115 0.56 -4.48 -2.98
N ARG A 116 1.06 -5.62 -2.47
CA ARG A 116 2.19 -6.35 -3.07
C ARG A 116 1.97 -7.85 -3.08
N TYR A 117 2.54 -8.52 -4.08
CA TYR A 117 2.49 -9.97 -4.22
C TYR A 117 3.69 -10.56 -5.00
N GLU A 118 4.15 -9.93 -6.09
CA GLU A 118 5.17 -10.49 -7.01
C GLU A 118 6.44 -9.62 -7.14
N GLY A 119 6.49 -8.44 -6.53
CA GLY A 119 7.68 -7.60 -6.44
C GLY A 119 8.08 -6.94 -7.76
N PHE A 120 7.13 -6.75 -8.67
CA PHE A 120 7.38 -6.13 -9.96
C PHE A 120 7.45 -4.60 -9.90
N VAL A 121 6.67 -3.99 -9.01
CA VAL A 121 6.74 -2.54 -8.79
C VAL A 121 7.84 -2.28 -7.78
N ASP A 122 8.79 -1.41 -8.12
CA ASP A 122 9.83 -0.95 -7.19
C ASP A 122 9.23 0.02 -6.16
N PHE A 123 9.36 -0.30 -4.88
CA PHE A 123 8.94 0.55 -3.76
C PHE A 123 10.11 1.36 -3.16
N TYR A 124 11.33 1.23 -3.67
CA TYR A 124 12.45 2.11 -3.32
C TYR A 124 12.34 3.46 -4.05
N ARG A 125 11.35 4.26 -3.64
CA ARG A 125 10.94 5.50 -4.30
C ARG A 125 11.18 6.75 -3.45
N GLY A 126 11.23 7.89 -4.12
CA GLY A 126 11.45 9.19 -3.48
C GLY A 126 10.18 9.74 -2.81
N TRP A 127 10.32 10.85 -2.08
CA TRP A 127 9.22 11.49 -1.37
C TRP A 127 8.03 11.80 -2.29
N GLN A 128 8.33 12.35 -3.46
CA GLN A 128 7.35 12.77 -4.45
C GLN A 128 6.46 11.60 -4.93
N ASP A 129 7.07 10.45 -5.20
CA ASP A 129 6.35 9.24 -5.62
C ASP A 129 5.46 8.72 -4.47
N TYR A 130 5.97 8.68 -3.24
CA TYR A 130 5.17 8.25 -2.08
C TYR A 130 4.04 9.21 -1.76
N ARG A 131 4.22 10.51 -2.03
CA ARG A 131 3.20 11.53 -1.88
C ARG A 131 2.05 11.29 -2.86
N ASP A 132 2.38 11.18 -4.13
CA ASP A 132 1.40 11.17 -5.23
C ASP A 132 0.80 9.77 -5.49
N GLY A 133 1.52 8.71 -5.14
CA GLY A 133 1.16 7.33 -5.44
C GLY A 133 1.91 6.75 -6.64
N PHE A 134 2.02 5.42 -6.71
CA PHE A 134 2.68 4.72 -7.80
C PHE A 134 2.17 3.28 -7.96
N GLY A 135 2.45 2.68 -9.12
CA GLY A 135 1.98 1.34 -9.49
C GLY A 135 0.56 1.33 -10.03
N ILE A 136 0.02 0.12 -10.21
CA ILE A 136 -1.28 -0.10 -10.87
C ILE A 136 -2.33 -0.38 -9.81
N LEU A 137 -3.37 0.44 -9.71
CA LEU A 137 -4.47 0.19 -8.79
C LEU A 137 -5.17 -1.13 -9.15
N GLY A 138 -5.29 -2.05 -8.18
CA GLY A 138 -5.74 -3.43 -8.39
C GLY A 138 -4.64 -4.42 -8.76
N GLY A 139 -3.44 -3.93 -9.06
CA GLY A 139 -2.18 -4.69 -9.10
C GLY A 139 -1.30 -4.30 -7.91
N GLU A 140 0.03 -4.33 -8.09
CA GLU A 140 0.95 -3.79 -7.09
C GLU A 140 0.96 -2.27 -7.12
N SER A 141 0.67 -1.65 -5.99
CA SER A 141 0.53 -0.19 -5.93
C SER A 141 0.67 0.38 -4.52
N TRP A 142 0.93 1.67 -4.50
CA TRP A 142 0.83 2.57 -3.37
C TRP A 142 -0.12 3.71 -3.75
N LEU A 143 -1.19 3.91 -2.99
CA LEU A 143 -2.23 4.89 -3.31
C LEU A 143 -1.73 6.35 -3.29
N GLY A 144 -0.71 6.64 -2.48
CA GLY A 144 -0.21 7.99 -2.24
C GLY A 144 -0.58 8.51 -0.85
N LEU A 145 0.39 9.13 -0.18
CA LEU A 145 0.22 9.70 1.16
C LEU A 145 -0.78 10.85 1.18
N GLU A 146 -0.84 11.64 0.10
CA GLU A 146 -1.80 12.74 0.03
C GLU A 146 -3.25 12.22 -0.01
N GLN A 147 -3.49 11.18 -0.82
CA GLN A 147 -4.80 10.57 -0.90
C GLN A 147 -5.18 9.85 0.40
N LEU A 148 -4.21 9.19 1.05
CA LEU A 148 -4.39 8.58 2.37
C LEU A 148 -4.71 9.62 3.46
N HIS A 149 -4.01 10.76 3.45
CA HIS A 149 -4.30 11.87 4.35
C HIS A 149 -5.72 12.38 4.16
N ARG A 150 -6.09 12.66 2.91
CA ARG A 150 -7.43 13.17 2.57
C ARG A 150 -8.54 12.21 3.00
N LEU A 151 -8.37 10.90 2.77
CA LEU A 151 -9.31 9.88 3.26
C LEU A 151 -9.44 9.94 4.77
N THR A 152 -8.33 9.79 5.49
CA THR A 152 -8.33 9.62 6.95
C THR A 152 -8.54 10.91 7.75
N ALA A 153 -8.43 12.08 7.12
CA ALA A 153 -8.69 13.37 7.75
C ALA A 153 -10.19 13.67 7.93
N ARG A 154 -11.02 13.18 7.01
CA ARG A 154 -12.47 13.45 6.98
C ARG A 154 -13.23 12.67 8.06
N ASP A 155 -13.04 11.36 8.08
CA ASP A 155 -13.80 10.44 8.92
C ASP A 155 -12.87 9.50 9.70
N SER A 156 -13.41 8.86 10.73
CA SER A 156 -12.71 7.75 11.40
C SER A 156 -12.54 6.59 10.42
N HIS A 157 -11.33 6.08 10.29
CA HIS A 157 -11.03 4.92 9.46
C HIS A 157 -10.43 3.80 10.30
N GLU A 158 -10.84 2.57 10.07
CA GLU A 158 -10.13 1.37 10.54
C GLU A 158 -9.05 0.96 9.54
N LEU A 159 -7.97 0.38 10.05
CA LEU A 159 -6.86 -0.15 9.26
C LEU A 159 -6.81 -1.66 9.40
N LEU A 160 -6.81 -2.36 8.27
CA LEU A 160 -6.53 -3.80 8.21
C LEU A 160 -5.25 -4.02 7.42
N VAL A 161 -4.35 -4.83 7.96
CA VAL A 161 -3.14 -5.31 7.31
C VAL A 161 -3.28 -6.80 7.09
N GLU A 162 -3.24 -7.25 5.84
CA GLU A 162 -3.29 -8.67 5.47
C GLU A 162 -1.94 -9.14 4.94
N VAL A 163 -1.43 -10.23 5.50
CA VAL A 163 -0.15 -10.86 5.10
C VAL A 163 -0.41 -12.32 4.78
N ARG A 164 -0.05 -12.79 3.58
CA ARG A 164 -0.07 -14.22 3.25
C ARG A 164 1.35 -14.76 3.18
N ASN A 165 1.51 -15.99 3.67
CA ASN A 165 2.77 -16.71 3.52
C ASN A 165 2.79 -17.60 2.27
N SER A 166 3.93 -18.22 1.94
CA SER A 166 4.12 -19.15 0.82
C SER A 166 3.13 -20.30 0.82
N SER A 167 2.77 -20.75 2.03
CA SER A 167 1.79 -21.81 2.25
C SER A 167 0.33 -21.34 2.16
N GLY A 168 0.09 -20.06 1.83
CA GLY A 168 -1.25 -19.48 1.70
C GLY A 168 -1.95 -19.13 3.01
N SER A 169 -1.30 -19.31 4.16
CA SER A 169 -1.85 -18.93 5.47
C SER A 169 -1.94 -17.41 5.59
N LEU A 170 -3.11 -16.93 5.99
CA LEU A 170 -3.40 -15.52 6.20
C LEU A 170 -3.12 -15.13 7.66
N LEU A 171 -2.24 -14.16 7.85
CA LEU A 171 -2.07 -13.42 9.08
C LEU A 171 -2.65 -12.02 8.89
N TYR A 172 -3.18 -11.42 9.96
CA TYR A 172 -3.71 -10.06 9.89
C TYR A 172 -3.42 -9.23 11.14
N ALA A 173 -3.37 -7.92 10.95
CA ALA A 173 -3.37 -6.93 12.01
C ALA A 173 -4.47 -5.90 11.73
N HIS A 174 -5.37 -5.71 12.67
CA HIS A 174 -6.48 -4.76 12.58
C HIS A 174 -6.34 -3.69 13.66
N TYR A 175 -6.56 -2.44 13.28
CA TYR A 175 -6.55 -1.29 14.17
C TYR A 175 -7.88 -0.54 14.02
N SER A 176 -8.54 -0.27 15.15
CA SER A 176 -9.87 0.34 15.18
C SER A 176 -9.93 1.78 14.63
N GLU A 177 -8.80 2.48 14.67
CA GLU A 177 -8.62 3.84 14.16
C GLU A 177 -7.26 3.96 13.45
N PHE A 178 -7.21 4.71 12.38
CA PHE A 178 -6.01 5.08 11.67
C PHE A 178 -6.16 6.46 11.04
N ARG A 179 -5.20 7.35 11.32
CA ARG A 179 -5.15 8.68 10.72
C ARG A 179 -3.73 9.15 10.52
N VAL A 180 -3.46 9.75 9.37
CA VAL A 180 -2.17 10.37 9.06
C VAL A 180 -2.31 11.89 8.94
N GLY A 181 -1.25 12.61 9.29
CA GLY A 181 -1.16 14.06 9.19
C GLY A 181 -1.01 14.54 7.75
N SER A 182 -0.99 15.86 7.57
CA SER A 182 -0.75 16.49 6.26
C SER A 182 0.73 16.41 5.85
N GLU A 183 1.05 16.87 4.64
CA GLU A 183 2.43 16.94 4.16
C GLU A 183 3.33 17.82 5.07
N GLU A 184 2.81 18.93 5.61
CA GLU A 184 3.53 19.80 6.56
C GLU A 184 3.89 19.05 7.85
N GLN A 185 3.03 18.10 8.24
CA GLN A 185 3.25 17.23 9.39
C GLN A 185 4.06 15.97 9.02
N LYS A 186 4.61 15.91 7.80
CA LYS A 186 5.35 14.77 7.23
C LYS A 186 4.55 13.48 7.29
N TYR A 187 3.25 13.59 7.04
CA TYR A 187 2.30 12.48 7.05
C TYR A 187 2.34 11.63 8.32
N ARG A 188 2.74 12.20 9.47
CA ARG A 188 2.89 11.44 10.72
C ARG A 188 1.65 10.64 11.08
N ILE A 189 1.80 9.48 11.70
CA ILE A 189 0.66 8.78 12.29
C ILE A 189 0.12 9.65 13.43
N LEU A 190 -1.12 10.12 13.29
CA LEU A 190 -1.82 10.97 14.26
C LEU A 190 -2.67 10.15 15.22
N LYS A 191 -3.23 9.04 14.72
CA LYS A 191 -4.02 8.10 15.51
C LYS A 191 -3.78 6.68 15.05
N LEU A 192 -3.60 5.79 16.02
CA LEU A 192 -3.58 4.35 15.84
C LEU A 192 -4.38 3.70 16.97
N GLY A 193 -5.56 3.18 16.63
CA GLY A 193 -6.54 2.63 17.57
C GLY A 193 -6.12 1.32 18.22
N SER A 194 -7.05 0.64 18.89
CA SER A 194 -6.78 -0.64 19.54
C SER A 194 -6.43 -1.72 18.50
N TYR A 195 -5.41 -2.52 18.81
CA TYR A 195 -4.98 -3.64 17.98
C TYR A 195 -5.83 -4.90 18.21
N SER A 196 -6.08 -5.64 17.13
CA SER A 196 -6.50 -7.05 17.17
C SER A 196 -5.90 -7.81 15.99
N GLY A 197 -5.68 -9.12 16.13
CA GLY A 197 -5.25 -9.96 15.00
C GLY A 197 -4.20 -11.00 15.34
N SER A 198 -3.75 -11.72 14.30
CA SER A 198 -2.82 -12.84 14.39
C SER A 198 -1.39 -12.51 13.95
N ALA A 199 -1.15 -11.34 13.34
CA ALA A 199 0.16 -10.96 12.80
C ALA A 199 1.12 -10.34 13.84
N GLY A 200 0.64 -10.03 15.06
CA GLY A 200 1.35 -9.21 16.06
C GLY A 200 1.18 -7.69 15.84
N ASP A 201 1.27 -6.91 16.92
CA ASP A 201 1.14 -5.44 16.90
C ASP A 201 2.47 -4.75 16.57
N TRP A 202 2.91 -4.89 15.32
CA TRP A 202 4.18 -4.29 14.88
C TRP A 202 4.05 -2.82 14.46
N LEU A 203 2.85 -2.32 14.15
CA LEU A 203 2.71 -0.91 13.76
C LEU A 203 2.79 0.02 14.97
N ARG A 204 2.53 -0.48 16.18
CA ARG A 204 2.59 0.33 17.41
C ARG A 204 3.92 1.05 17.63
N VAL A 205 5.05 0.43 17.25
CA VAL A 205 6.37 1.07 17.43
C VAL A 205 6.59 2.28 16.50
N HIS A 206 5.74 2.42 15.48
CA HIS A 206 5.71 3.50 14.50
C HIS A 206 4.64 4.56 14.84
N ASP A 207 3.85 4.36 15.90
CA ASP A 207 2.83 5.31 16.32
C ASP A 207 3.45 6.68 16.64
N GLY A 208 2.84 7.74 16.12
CA GLY A 208 3.35 9.11 16.24
C GLY A 208 4.54 9.45 15.34
N LYS A 209 5.10 8.51 14.57
CA LYS A 209 6.29 8.74 13.73
C LYS A 209 5.95 9.39 12.40
N LYS A 210 6.92 10.11 11.85
CA LYS A 210 6.84 10.80 10.54
C LYS A 210 7.26 9.84 9.43
N PHE A 211 6.75 10.07 8.23
CA PHE A 211 7.13 9.29 7.07
C PHE A 211 8.53 9.68 6.59
N THR A 212 9.32 8.70 6.15
CA THR A 212 10.70 8.87 5.71
C THR A 212 10.93 8.08 4.42
N THR A 213 11.63 8.71 3.46
CA THR A 213 12.08 8.12 2.18
C THR A 213 13.59 8.34 2.02
N TYR A 214 14.20 7.74 0.99
CA TYR A 214 15.66 7.81 0.81
C TYR A 214 16.17 9.24 0.60
N ASP A 215 15.32 10.14 0.13
CA ASP A 215 15.57 11.55 -0.19
C ASP A 215 14.94 12.53 0.83
N SER A 216 14.18 12.03 1.82
CA SER A 216 13.51 12.83 2.85
C SER A 216 13.57 12.11 4.19
N ASP A 217 14.61 12.41 4.97
CA ASP A 217 14.85 11.81 6.28
C ASP A 217 14.07 12.54 7.38
N ASN A 218 13.06 11.87 7.96
CA ASN A 218 12.26 12.39 9.06
C ASN A 218 12.15 11.38 10.22
N ASP A 219 13.02 10.37 10.25
CA ASP A 219 12.97 9.33 11.27
C ASP A 219 13.70 9.79 12.54
N SER A 220 13.79 8.92 13.54
CA SER A 220 14.43 9.23 14.83
C SER A 220 15.86 8.70 14.91
N ASP A 221 16.33 7.96 13.91
CA ASP A 221 17.67 7.38 13.89
C ASP A 221 18.75 8.43 13.52
N ARG A 222 20.02 8.05 13.65
CA ARG A 222 21.15 8.85 13.17
C ARG A 222 21.38 8.67 11.68
N GLU A 223 21.03 7.50 11.15
CA GLU A 223 21.10 7.18 9.72
C GLU A 223 19.70 7.21 9.10
N ASN A 224 19.63 7.42 7.79
CA ASN A 224 18.35 7.35 7.08
C ASN A 224 17.89 5.89 6.94
N CYS A 225 16.85 5.51 7.68
CA CYS A 225 16.34 4.13 7.68
C CYS A 225 15.79 3.71 6.30
N ALA A 226 15.21 4.63 5.54
CA ALA A 226 14.69 4.33 4.21
C ALA A 226 15.78 3.91 3.22
N LYS A 227 17.02 4.40 3.37
CA LYS A 227 18.16 3.91 2.58
C LYS A 227 18.56 2.48 2.96
N ASN A 228 18.56 2.17 4.25
CA ASN A 228 18.95 0.86 4.78
C ASN A 228 17.92 -0.23 4.45
N PHE A 229 16.63 0.08 4.51
CA PHE A 229 15.52 -0.86 4.27
C PHE A 229 14.93 -0.79 2.86
N ARG A 230 15.43 0.13 2.02
CA ARG A 230 15.01 0.31 0.63
C ARG A 230 13.49 0.49 0.44
N GLY A 231 12.88 1.33 1.26
CA GLY A 231 11.44 1.63 1.19
C GLY A 231 11.08 2.89 1.99
N GLY A 232 9.85 3.39 1.82
CA GLY A 232 9.37 4.59 2.51
C GLY A 232 8.41 4.25 3.65
N TRP A 233 8.67 4.64 4.89
CA TRP A 233 7.81 4.26 6.02
C TRP A 233 7.80 5.28 7.15
N TRP A 234 6.89 5.10 8.11
CA TRP A 234 6.88 5.79 9.40
C TRP A 234 7.99 5.28 10.34
N PHE A 235 9.25 5.35 9.90
CA PHE A 235 10.40 4.82 10.63
C PHE A 235 10.60 5.53 12.00
N ASN A 236 11.07 4.78 12.99
CA ASN A 236 11.45 5.27 14.32
C ASN A 236 12.98 5.37 14.43
N HIS A 237 13.64 4.63 15.32
CA HIS A 237 15.11 4.49 15.35
C HIS A 237 15.53 3.26 14.54
N CYS A 238 15.22 3.29 13.24
CA CYS A 238 15.23 2.09 12.40
C CYS A 238 14.50 0.93 13.13
N PHE A 239 14.75 -0.33 12.75
CA PHE A 239 14.22 -1.46 13.52
C PHE A 239 15.13 -1.79 14.70
N ASN A 240 14.66 -1.56 15.92
CA ASN A 240 15.29 -2.14 17.10
C ASN A 240 15.05 -3.66 17.12
N ARG A 241 15.88 -4.43 16.37
CA ARG A 241 16.13 -5.89 16.29
C ARG A 241 14.96 -6.91 16.33
N TYR A 242 13.74 -6.53 16.68
CA TYR A 242 12.59 -7.41 16.92
C TYR A 242 11.40 -7.09 16.02
N GLY A 243 11.30 -5.87 15.47
CA GLY A 243 10.23 -5.45 14.54
C GLY A 243 10.36 -5.96 13.10
N LEU A 244 11.30 -6.87 12.82
CA LEU A 244 11.72 -7.25 11.47
C LEU A 244 10.62 -7.87 10.60
N LYS A 245 9.56 -8.45 11.16
CA LYS A 245 8.62 -9.25 10.36
C LYS A 245 7.78 -8.39 9.41
N ILE A 246 7.02 -7.42 9.91
CA ILE A 246 6.10 -6.64 9.05
C ILE A 246 6.81 -5.72 8.03
N LEU A 247 8.05 -5.29 8.24
CA LEU A 247 8.78 -4.51 7.23
C LEU A 247 9.72 -5.29 6.31
N CYS A 248 10.22 -6.47 6.69
CA CYS A 248 10.65 -7.41 5.63
C CYS A 248 9.51 -7.62 4.67
N TYR A 249 8.32 -7.68 5.26
CA TYR A 249 7.13 -7.85 4.52
C TYR A 249 6.84 -6.61 3.62
N ALA A 250 6.58 -5.42 4.16
CA ALA A 250 6.03 -4.34 3.33
C ALA A 250 6.90 -3.90 2.12
N TRP A 251 8.20 -4.25 2.10
CA TRP A 251 9.18 -3.76 1.12
C TRP A 251 9.74 -4.83 0.18
N TYR A 252 9.90 -6.08 0.61
CA TYR A 252 10.56 -7.14 -0.17
C TYR A 252 9.60 -8.20 -0.69
#